data_AF-A0A6M0BPG7-F1
#
_entry.id   AF-A0A6M0BPG7-F1
#
_cell.length_a   1.000
_cell.length_b   1.000
_cell.length_c   1.000
_cell.angle_alpha   90.00
_cell.angle_beta   90.00
_cell.angle_gamma   90.00
#
_symmetry.space_group_name_H-M   'P 1'
#
loop_
_entity.id
_entity.type
_entity.pdbx_description
1 polymer ?
#
loop_
_entity_poly.entity_id
_entity_poly.type
_entity_poly.pdbx_seq_one_letter_code
_entity_poly.pdbx_strand_id
1 'polypeptide(L)'
;MNPPRDIRIQGIPDSVPEDIAAVCRSRFSLAVNKLLDETGIEDIKITVGTALEKDSSQNGQNSIQKKSDRDLSPEKPTKRYKAQQPLFTFEQLVIPEKVREDLLLAVDLIRLESQVFDKWGLRKIEPFPRTALNFHGKPGTGKTLAAHAIASKINRPILVASYAQIESMYHGEGPKNVEAIFLAAEQQNALLFIDEADSLLSKR
;
A
#
# COMPACT_ATOMS: atom_id res chain seq x y z
N MET A 1 -20.82 -24.03 -28.91
CA MET A 1 -19.76 -23.20 -28.31
C MET A 1 -19.70 -21.91 -29.12
N ASN A 2 -20.14 -20.79 -28.54
CA ASN A 2 -19.98 -19.48 -29.16
C ASN A 2 -18.50 -19.06 -29.07
N PRO A 3 -17.93 -18.42 -30.09
CA PRO A 3 -16.58 -17.87 -29.99
C PRO A 3 -16.55 -16.72 -28.96
N PRO A 4 -15.46 -16.57 -28.18
CA PRO A 4 -15.32 -15.50 -27.22
C PRO A 4 -15.39 -14.15 -27.93
N ARG A 5 -16.18 -13.22 -27.39
CA ARG A 5 -16.35 -11.88 -27.96
C ARG A 5 -15.15 -11.02 -27.54
N ASP A 6 -14.32 -10.64 -28.50
CA ASP A 6 -13.16 -9.75 -28.26
C ASP A 6 -13.62 -8.29 -28.36
N ILE A 7 -13.49 -7.53 -27.28
CA ILE A 7 -13.83 -6.10 -27.24
C ILE A 7 -12.53 -5.31 -27.02
N ARG A 8 -12.16 -4.55 -28.04
CA ARG A 8 -11.01 -3.64 -27.98
C ARG A 8 -11.47 -2.23 -27.65
N ILE A 9 -10.90 -1.65 -26.59
CA ILE A 9 -11.18 -0.28 -26.16
C ILE A 9 -9.91 0.53 -26.33
N GLN A 10 -9.93 1.44 -27.31
CA GLN A 10 -8.84 2.37 -27.58
C GLN A 10 -9.22 3.74 -27.02
N GLY A 11 -8.38 4.31 -26.16
CA GLY A 11 -8.69 5.59 -25.52
C GLY A 11 -7.56 6.25 -24.75
N ILE A 12 -6.39 5.62 -24.68
CA ILE A 12 -5.21 6.23 -24.05
C ILE A 12 -4.46 7.01 -25.14
N PRO A 13 -4.32 8.34 -25.02
CA PRO A 13 -3.57 9.14 -25.99
C PRO A 13 -2.09 8.75 -26.00
N ASP A 14 -1.48 8.72 -27.18
CA ASP A 14 -0.07 8.32 -27.37
C ASP A 14 0.94 9.30 -26.75
N SER A 15 0.48 10.50 -26.37
CA SER A 15 1.27 11.49 -25.64
C SER A 15 1.45 11.16 -24.16
N VAL A 16 0.71 10.17 -23.65
CA VAL A 16 0.77 9.75 -22.25
C VAL A 16 1.99 8.84 -22.06
N PRO A 17 2.90 9.16 -21.11
CA PRO A 17 3.99 8.29 -20.73
C PRO A 17 3.53 6.86 -20.43
N GLU A 18 4.29 5.87 -20.89
CA GLU A 18 3.87 4.46 -20.89
C GLU A 18 3.64 3.89 -19.48
N ASP A 19 4.31 4.46 -18.47
CA ASP A 19 4.07 4.16 -17.06
C ASP A 19 2.68 4.59 -16.60
N ILE A 20 2.20 5.77 -17.03
CA ILE A 20 0.85 6.26 -16.75
C ILE A 20 -0.17 5.48 -17.58
N ALA A 21 0.13 5.20 -18.85
CA ALA A 21 -0.71 4.39 -19.73
C ALA A 21 -0.93 2.98 -19.14
N ALA A 22 0.11 2.35 -18.60
CA ALA A 22 0.03 1.04 -17.96
C ALA A 22 -0.89 1.04 -16.72
N VAL A 23 -0.78 2.07 -15.87
CA VAL A 23 -1.66 2.22 -14.70
C VAL A 23 -3.11 2.41 -15.13
N CYS A 24 -3.37 3.22 -16.16
CA CYS A 24 -4.70 3.40 -16.73
C CYS A 24 -5.26 2.08 -17.27
N ARG A 25 -4.47 1.28 -18.01
CA ARG A 25 -4.87 -0.04 -18.51
C ARG A 25 -5.24 -0.99 -17.38
N SER A 26 -4.43 -1.06 -16.33
CA SER A 26 -4.67 -1.94 -15.18
C SER A 26 -5.94 -1.55 -14.40
N ARG A 27 -6.12 -0.26 -14.08
CA ARG A 27 -7.31 0.22 -13.37
C ARG A 27 -8.59 0.00 -14.17
N PHE A 28 -8.53 0.24 -15.48
CA PHE A 28 -9.67 0.02 -16.36
C PHE A 28 -10.01 -1.47 -16.46
N SER A 29 -9.02 -2.35 -16.64
CA SER A 29 -9.22 -3.80 -16.64
C SER A 29 -9.87 -4.29 -15.34
N LEU A 30 -9.42 -3.78 -14.19
CA LEU A 30 -10.02 -4.12 -12.90
C LEU A 30 -11.49 -3.67 -12.78
N ALA A 31 -11.78 -2.43 -13.20
CA ALA A 31 -13.13 -1.88 -13.17
C ALA A 31 -14.09 -2.66 -14.09
N VAL A 32 -13.62 -3.06 -15.27
CA VAL A 32 -14.46 -3.83 -16.20
C VAL A 32 -14.63 -5.27 -15.74
N ASN A 33 -13.59 -5.93 -15.23
CA ASN A 33 -13.75 -7.27 -14.66
C ASN A 33 -14.77 -7.27 -13.52
N LYS A 34 -14.73 -6.25 -12.65
CA LYS A 34 -15.73 -6.08 -11.59
C LYS A 34 -17.15 -5.92 -12.15
N LEU A 35 -17.32 -5.17 -13.24
CA LEU A 35 -18.63 -4.98 -13.88
C LEU A 35 -19.12 -6.24 -14.61
N LEU A 36 -18.21 -7.03 -15.18
CA LEU A 36 -18.53 -8.34 -15.78
C LEU A 36 -18.98 -9.34 -14.71
N ASP A 37 -18.31 -9.37 -13.56
CA ASP A 37 -18.70 -10.19 -12.40
C ASP A 37 -20.09 -9.80 -11.88
N GLU A 38 -20.38 -8.50 -11.77
CA GLU A 38 -21.68 -8.00 -11.32
C GLU A 38 -22.83 -8.25 -12.32
N THR A 39 -22.51 -8.34 -13.61
CA THR A 39 -23.51 -8.56 -14.67
C THR A 39 -23.66 -10.01 -15.12
N GLY A 40 -22.81 -10.91 -14.63
CA GLY A 40 -22.82 -12.34 -14.95
C GLY A 40 -22.43 -12.66 -16.40
N ILE A 41 -21.71 -11.74 -17.06
CA ILE A 41 -21.27 -11.91 -18.44
C ILE A 41 -19.90 -12.59 -18.44
N GLU A 42 -19.90 -13.90 -18.67
CA GLU A 42 -18.68 -14.67 -18.84
C GLU A 42 -18.26 -14.68 -20.32
N ASP A 43 -16.94 -14.78 -20.58
CA ASP A 43 -16.33 -15.00 -21.91
C ASP A 43 -16.10 -13.76 -22.81
N ILE A 44 -15.74 -12.62 -22.20
CA ILE A 44 -15.27 -11.42 -22.92
C ILE A 44 -13.78 -11.19 -22.67
N LYS A 45 -12.99 -11.17 -23.74
CA LYS A 45 -11.59 -10.75 -23.68
C LYS A 45 -11.51 -9.26 -23.96
N ILE A 46 -10.92 -8.50 -23.05
CA ILE A 46 -10.82 -7.04 -23.16
C ILE A 46 -9.37 -6.64 -23.32
N THR A 47 -9.08 -5.93 -24.40
CA THR A 47 -7.75 -5.40 -24.68
C THR A 47 -7.84 -3.87 -24.71
N VAL A 48 -7.14 -3.22 -23.77
CA VAL A 48 -7.07 -1.74 -23.70
C VAL A 48 -5.75 -1.30 -24.28
N GLY A 49 -5.79 -0.65 -25.45
CA GLY A 49 -4.62 -0.28 -26.22
C GLY A 49 -4.51 1.23 -26.49
N THR A 50 -3.34 1.64 -26.95
CA THR A 50 -3.11 2.95 -27.57
C THR A 50 -3.53 2.88 -29.05
N ALA A 51 -3.71 4.03 -29.71
CA ALA A 51 -4.37 4.10 -31.02
C ALA A 51 -3.56 3.49 -32.19
N LEU A 52 -2.31 3.07 -31.95
CA LEU A 52 -1.34 2.69 -32.99
C LEU A 52 -0.88 1.22 -32.96
N GLU A 53 -1.60 0.30 -32.32
CA GLU A 53 -1.33 -1.13 -32.54
C GLU A 53 -1.92 -1.60 -33.88
N LYS A 54 -1.12 -1.43 -34.95
CA LYS A 54 -1.35 -2.07 -36.25
C LYS A 54 -0.96 -3.55 -36.17
N ASP A 55 -1.89 -4.40 -36.61
CA ASP A 55 -1.68 -5.81 -36.96
C ASP A 55 -0.36 -6.00 -37.73
N SER A 56 0.51 -6.88 -37.25
CA SER A 56 1.42 -7.63 -38.12
C SER A 56 1.97 -8.88 -37.42
N SER A 57 1.49 -10.02 -37.92
CA SER A 57 2.09 -11.33 -37.73
C SER A 57 3.37 -11.50 -38.54
N GLN A 58 4.27 -12.34 -38.00
CA GLN A 58 5.32 -13.17 -38.64
C GLN A 58 6.81 -12.76 -38.64
N ASN A 59 7.57 -13.70 -38.05
CA ASN A 59 8.89 -14.26 -38.43
C ASN A 59 10.21 -13.56 -38.09
N GLY A 60 11.13 -14.36 -37.50
CA GLY A 60 12.58 -14.19 -37.63
C GLY A 60 13.40 -14.54 -36.38
N GLN A 61 14.01 -15.73 -36.36
CA GLN A 61 14.97 -16.21 -35.35
C GLN A 61 16.25 -15.34 -35.30
N ASN A 62 16.76 -15.02 -34.11
CA ASN A 62 18.07 -15.52 -33.67
C ASN A 62 18.44 -15.09 -32.24
N SER A 63 19.02 -16.07 -31.54
CA SER A 63 19.55 -16.09 -30.19
C SER A 63 20.73 -15.14 -29.93
N ILE A 64 20.78 -14.51 -28.75
CA ILE A 64 21.95 -14.41 -27.84
C ILE A 64 21.46 -14.08 -26.40
N GLN A 65 21.57 -15.08 -25.52
CA GLN A 65 21.88 -15.06 -24.08
C GLN A 65 21.31 -13.95 -23.13
N LYS A 66 20.20 -14.29 -22.47
CA LYS A 66 20.05 -14.51 -21.01
C LYS A 66 20.56 -13.43 -20.01
N LYS A 67 19.66 -12.53 -19.56
CA LYS A 67 19.56 -12.11 -18.14
C LYS A 67 18.21 -11.42 -17.80
N SER A 68 17.24 -12.27 -17.44
CA SER A 68 16.20 -12.11 -16.41
C SER A 68 15.41 -10.79 -16.29
N ASP A 69 14.15 -10.85 -16.74
CA ASP A 69 12.92 -10.55 -16.00
C ASP A 69 12.94 -9.39 -14.99
N ARG A 70 12.78 -8.17 -15.50
CA ARG A 70 12.24 -7.05 -14.73
C ARG A 70 10.76 -6.87 -15.02
N ASP A 71 9.95 -7.88 -14.72
CA ASP A 71 8.51 -7.68 -14.49
C ASP A 71 8.34 -6.75 -13.30
N LEU A 72 8.05 -5.47 -13.56
CA LEU A 72 7.77 -4.46 -12.53
C LEU A 72 6.27 -4.43 -12.25
N SER A 73 5.77 -5.50 -11.64
CA SER A 73 4.51 -5.46 -10.89
C SER A 73 4.82 -4.91 -9.48
N PRO A 74 3.95 -4.07 -8.87
CA PRO A 74 4.16 -3.47 -7.54
C PRO A 74 4.28 -4.49 -6.39
N GLU A 75 4.18 -5.79 -6.67
CA GLU A 75 4.39 -6.87 -5.71
C GLU A 75 5.87 -7.12 -5.36
N LYS A 76 6.83 -6.70 -6.20
CA LYS A 76 8.27 -6.90 -5.93
C LYS A 76 8.80 -6.06 -4.76
N PRO A 77 8.46 -4.75 -4.61
CA PRO A 77 8.95 -3.95 -3.49
C PRO A 77 8.28 -4.27 -2.15
N THR A 78 7.00 -4.69 -2.11
CA THR A 78 6.30 -4.98 -0.84
C THR A 78 6.91 -6.17 -0.10
N LYS A 79 7.40 -7.20 -0.81
CA LYS A 79 8.09 -8.37 -0.21
C LYS A 79 9.32 -8.02 0.62
N ARG A 80 9.90 -6.83 0.43
CA ARG A 80 11.07 -6.35 1.18
C ARG A 80 10.71 -5.85 2.57
N TYR A 81 9.50 -5.35 2.75
CA TYR A 81 9.02 -4.82 4.02
C TYR A 81 8.22 -5.88 4.75
N LYS A 82 8.79 -6.45 5.79
CA LYS A 82 8.13 -7.46 6.62
C LYS A 82 7.81 -6.89 7.97
N ALA A 83 6.56 -7.05 8.38
CA ALA A 83 6.15 -6.78 9.73
C ALA A 83 6.73 -7.85 10.66
N GLN A 84 7.08 -7.44 11.87
CA GLN A 84 7.61 -8.30 12.92
C GLN A 84 6.65 -8.32 14.11
N GLN A 85 6.86 -9.29 15.01
CA GLN A 85 6.13 -9.28 16.27
C GLN A 85 6.59 -8.11 17.14
N PRO A 86 5.67 -7.50 17.92
CA PRO A 86 6.05 -6.45 18.85
C PRO A 86 6.97 -7.01 19.93
N LEU A 87 8.03 -6.26 20.24
CA LEU A 87 9.06 -6.68 21.20
C LEU A 87 8.68 -6.34 22.65
N PHE A 88 7.81 -5.34 22.83
CA PHE A 88 7.48 -4.78 24.13
C PHE A 88 5.96 -4.75 24.33
N THR A 89 5.54 -4.87 25.58
CA THR A 89 4.13 -4.79 25.96
C THR A 89 3.82 -3.48 26.65
N PHE A 90 2.53 -3.18 26.79
CA PHE A 90 2.06 -1.93 27.39
C PHE A 90 2.40 -1.83 28.89
N GLU A 91 2.60 -2.95 29.56
CA GLU A 91 2.97 -3.05 30.97
C GLU A 91 4.42 -2.59 31.22
N GLN A 92 5.27 -2.68 30.19
CA GLN A 92 6.67 -2.24 30.25
C GLN A 92 6.83 -0.72 30.03
N LEU A 93 5.75 -0.03 29.66
CA LEU A 93 5.77 1.39 29.34
C LEU A 93 5.61 2.24 30.62
N VAL A 94 6.70 2.88 31.03
CA VAL A 94 6.72 3.85 32.14
C VAL A 94 6.57 5.26 31.57
N ILE A 95 5.35 5.79 31.66
CA ILE A 95 4.97 7.10 31.11
C ILE A 95 4.07 7.85 32.10
N PRO A 96 3.98 9.19 31.99
CA PRO A 96 3.02 9.97 32.76
C PRO A 96 1.58 9.50 32.51
N GLU A 97 0.73 9.56 33.53
CA GLU A 97 -0.64 9.02 33.46
C GLU A 97 -1.47 9.64 32.32
N LYS A 98 -1.34 10.95 32.12
CA LYS A 98 -2.00 11.64 31.01
C LYS A 98 -1.62 11.04 29.64
N VAL A 99 -0.35 10.73 29.43
CA VAL A 99 0.10 10.11 28.17
C VAL A 99 -0.44 8.69 28.07
N ARG A 100 -0.52 7.96 29.19
CA ARG A 100 -1.12 6.63 29.22
C ARG A 100 -2.57 6.67 28.77
N GLU A 101 -3.36 7.60 29.30
CA GLU A 101 -4.75 7.82 28.94
C GLU A 101 -4.89 8.13 27.44
N ASP A 102 -4.07 9.05 26.91
CA ASP A 102 -4.08 9.41 25.48
C ASP A 102 -3.79 8.19 24.57
N LEU A 103 -2.82 7.34 24.97
CA LEU A 103 -2.49 6.13 24.21
C LEU A 103 -3.59 5.06 24.29
N LEU A 104 -4.21 4.89 25.47
CA LEU A 104 -5.33 3.97 25.63
C LEU A 104 -6.53 4.42 24.81
N LEU A 105 -6.84 5.72 24.78
CA LEU A 105 -7.89 6.27 23.93
C LEU A 105 -7.63 5.96 22.45
N ALA A 106 -6.39 6.12 21.98
CA ALA A 106 -6.02 5.79 20.60
C ALA A 106 -6.18 4.28 20.29
N VAL A 107 -5.81 3.42 21.23
CA VAL A 107 -6.02 1.97 21.12
C VAL A 107 -7.52 1.63 21.05
N ASP A 108 -8.33 2.28 21.88
CA ASP A 108 -9.77 2.06 21.93
C ASP A 108 -10.46 2.54 20.66
N LEU A 109 -10.02 3.64 20.04
CA LEU A 109 -10.53 4.08 18.74
C LEU A 109 -10.37 3.00 17.65
N ILE A 110 -9.24 2.29 17.67
CA ILE A 110 -8.97 1.19 16.73
C ILE A 110 -9.84 -0.03 17.06
N ARG A 111 -9.96 -0.40 18.33
CA ARG A 111 -10.71 -1.58 18.77
C ARG A 111 -12.22 -1.42 18.61
N LEU A 112 -12.72 -0.23 18.88
CA LEU A 112 -14.14 0.11 18.85
C LEU A 112 -14.58 0.64 17.48
N GLU A 113 -13.71 0.60 16.47
CA GLU A 113 -13.97 1.15 15.14
C GLU A 113 -15.30 0.65 14.58
N SER A 114 -15.55 -0.66 14.58
CA SER A 114 -16.82 -1.20 14.05
C SER A 114 -18.05 -0.74 14.86
N GLN A 115 -17.90 -0.58 16.18
CA GLN A 115 -19.00 -0.07 17.00
C GLN A 115 -19.29 1.40 16.69
N VAL A 116 -18.26 2.23 16.60
CA VAL A 116 -18.41 3.68 16.37
C VAL A 116 -18.82 3.97 14.93
N PHE A 117 -18.16 3.37 13.94
CA PHE A 117 -18.39 3.70 12.54
C PHE A 117 -19.53 2.90 11.92
N ASP A 118 -19.65 1.59 12.20
CA ASP A 118 -20.71 0.77 11.60
C ASP A 118 -22.00 0.84 12.41
N LYS A 119 -21.96 0.55 13.72
CA LYS A 119 -23.19 0.48 14.54
C LYS A 119 -23.80 1.85 14.82
N TRP A 120 -22.99 2.86 15.15
CA TRP A 120 -23.48 4.21 15.41
C TRP A 120 -23.61 5.06 14.13
N GLY A 121 -23.19 4.52 12.98
CA GLY A 121 -23.43 5.11 11.67
C GLY A 121 -22.50 6.27 11.28
N LEU A 122 -21.39 6.47 12.00
CA LEU A 122 -20.42 7.53 11.68
C LEU A 122 -19.72 7.30 10.33
N ARG A 123 -19.77 6.09 9.77
CA ARG A 123 -19.19 5.78 8.45
C ARG A 123 -19.79 6.61 7.31
N LYS A 124 -21.00 7.16 7.49
CA LYS A 124 -21.61 8.11 6.55
C LYS A 124 -20.94 9.48 6.53
N ILE A 125 -20.29 9.85 7.62
CA ILE A 125 -19.62 11.15 7.81
C ILE A 125 -18.12 11.00 7.55
N GLU A 126 -17.50 9.94 8.09
CA GLU A 126 -16.10 9.60 7.89
C GLU A 126 -15.99 8.17 7.32
N PRO A 127 -15.88 8.02 5.99
CA PRO A 127 -15.83 6.71 5.34
C PRO A 127 -14.54 5.94 5.61
N PHE A 128 -13.44 6.64 5.89
CA PHE A 128 -12.10 6.05 6.02
C PHE A 128 -11.46 6.50 7.33
N PRO A 129 -11.89 5.96 8.48
CA PRO A 129 -11.32 6.35 9.76
C PRO A 129 -9.82 6.02 9.81
N ARG A 130 -9.03 6.99 10.26
CA ARG A 130 -7.58 6.85 10.42
C ARG A 130 -7.20 7.27 11.83
N THR A 131 -6.39 6.45 12.48
CA THR A 131 -5.74 6.81 13.73
C THR A 131 -4.26 7.02 13.46
N ALA A 132 -3.76 8.21 13.73
CA ALA A 132 -2.35 8.56 13.60
C ALA A 132 -1.85 9.13 14.92
N LEU A 133 -0.69 8.66 15.37
CA LEU A 133 -0.03 9.11 16.58
C LEU A 133 1.32 9.70 16.22
N ASN A 134 1.58 10.91 16.70
CA ASN A 134 2.87 11.58 16.52
C ASN A 134 3.60 11.65 17.86
N PHE A 135 4.66 10.87 17.98
CA PHE A 135 5.52 10.87 19.17
C PHE A 135 6.63 11.89 19.01
N HIS A 136 6.71 12.87 19.91
CA HIS A 136 7.78 13.86 19.94
C HIS A 136 8.53 13.88 21.28
N GLY A 137 9.73 14.46 21.31
CA GLY A 137 10.54 14.66 22.51
C GLY A 137 12.00 14.22 22.34
N LYS A 138 12.80 14.32 23.40
CA LYS A 138 14.23 13.95 23.37
C LYS A 138 14.45 12.46 22.99
N PRO A 139 15.61 12.10 22.41
CA PRO A 139 15.98 10.70 22.21
C PRO A 139 16.01 9.95 23.55
N GLY A 140 15.70 8.65 23.53
CA GLY A 140 15.69 7.81 24.74
C GLY A 140 14.42 7.91 25.61
N THR A 141 13.40 8.66 25.19
CA THR A 141 12.11 8.80 25.91
C THR A 141 11.10 7.68 25.64
N GLY A 142 11.53 6.58 25.00
CA GLY A 142 10.70 5.39 24.80
C GLY A 142 9.66 5.48 23.68
N LYS A 143 9.82 6.34 22.67
CA LYS A 143 8.89 6.44 21.52
C LYS A 143 8.75 5.12 20.75
N THR A 144 9.88 4.53 20.37
CA THR A 144 9.93 3.23 19.71
C THR A 144 9.33 2.14 20.60
N LEU A 145 9.60 2.17 21.90
CA LEU A 145 9.00 1.26 22.89
C LEU A 145 7.47 1.42 22.92
N ALA A 146 6.96 2.65 22.93
CA ALA A 146 5.52 2.93 22.91
C ALA A 146 4.86 2.41 21.63
N ALA A 147 5.49 2.53 20.47
CA ALA A 147 4.96 1.98 19.22
C ALA A 147 4.82 0.45 19.28
N HIS A 148 5.85 -0.26 19.77
CA HIS A 148 5.78 -1.71 20.00
C HIS A 148 4.68 -2.09 21.01
N ALA A 149 4.60 -1.35 22.12
CA ALA A 149 3.59 -1.56 23.16
C ALA A 149 2.16 -1.41 22.62
N ILE A 150 1.91 -0.41 21.76
CA ILE A 150 0.61 -0.19 21.12
C ILE A 150 0.29 -1.32 20.15
N ALA A 151 1.25 -1.72 19.31
CA ALA A 151 1.10 -2.85 18.38
C ALA A 151 0.73 -4.14 19.12
N SER A 152 1.42 -4.42 20.24
CA SER A 152 1.08 -5.51 21.16
C SER A 152 -0.34 -5.36 21.71
N LYS A 153 -0.71 -4.17 22.19
CA LYS A 153 -2.05 -3.92 22.76
C LYS A 153 -3.16 -4.12 21.73
N ILE A 154 -2.98 -3.77 20.46
CA ILE A 154 -3.98 -4.00 19.40
C ILE A 154 -3.88 -5.38 18.74
N ASN A 155 -2.99 -6.27 19.21
CA ASN A 155 -2.76 -7.60 18.63
C ASN A 155 -2.44 -7.55 17.13
N ARG A 156 -1.59 -6.60 16.72
CA ARG A 156 -1.11 -6.50 15.34
C ARG A 156 0.41 -6.58 15.28
N PRO A 157 0.97 -7.16 14.19
CA PRO A 157 2.40 -7.06 13.95
C PRO A 157 2.78 -5.59 13.70
N ILE A 158 4.07 -5.26 13.83
CA ILE A 158 4.59 -3.91 13.63
C ILE A 158 5.55 -3.89 12.45
N LEU A 159 5.37 -2.94 11.52
CA LEU A 159 6.28 -2.68 10.42
C LEU A 159 7.03 -1.40 10.75
N VAL A 160 8.32 -1.50 11.04
CA VAL A 160 9.19 -0.36 11.34
C VAL A 160 9.86 0.11 10.06
N ALA A 161 9.62 1.35 9.67
CA ALA A 161 10.28 2.02 8.56
C ALA A 161 11.16 3.14 9.10
N SER A 162 12.47 3.09 8.79
CA SER A 162 13.40 4.18 9.14
C SER A 162 13.75 5.03 7.92
N TYR A 163 14.13 6.28 8.14
CA TYR A 163 14.59 7.20 7.09
C TYR A 163 15.69 6.57 6.22
N ALA A 164 16.67 5.89 6.82
CA ALA A 164 17.74 5.22 6.09
C ALA A 164 17.23 4.15 5.10
N GLN A 165 16.15 3.42 5.41
CA GLN A 165 15.58 2.42 4.49
C GLN A 165 14.81 3.06 3.33
N ILE A 166 14.23 4.23 3.57
CA ILE A 166 13.51 5.00 2.55
C ILE A 166 14.52 5.73 1.65
N GLU A 167 15.61 6.27 2.22
CA GLU A 167 16.62 7.07 1.52
C GLU A 167 17.75 6.25 0.84
N SER A 168 18.21 5.14 1.42
CA SER A 168 19.35 4.37 0.84
C SER A 168 19.04 3.70 -0.50
N MET A 169 17.79 3.79 -0.99
CA MET A 169 17.36 3.31 -2.30
C MET A 169 17.27 4.45 -3.35
N TYR A 170 17.80 5.65 -3.05
CA TYR A 170 17.76 6.86 -3.89
C TYR A 170 18.67 6.81 -5.13
N HIS A 171 18.41 5.86 -6.02
CA HIS A 171 18.64 6.03 -7.45
C HIS A 171 17.30 6.29 -8.18
N GLY A 172 16.40 7.09 -7.58
CA GLY A 172 15.16 7.55 -8.22
C GLY A 172 13.83 6.86 -7.80
N GLU A 173 13.83 6.00 -6.78
CA GLU A 173 12.65 5.19 -6.40
C GLU A 173 11.93 5.63 -5.09
N GLY A 174 12.31 6.75 -4.48
CA GLY A 174 11.80 7.20 -3.17
C GLY A 174 10.26 7.19 -3.00
N PRO A 175 9.48 7.84 -3.89
CA PRO A 175 8.01 7.82 -3.78
C PRO A 175 7.39 6.43 -3.90
N LYS A 176 7.95 5.58 -4.78
CA LYS A 176 7.50 4.19 -4.96
C LYS A 176 7.78 3.35 -3.72
N ASN A 177 8.86 3.63 -3.00
CA ASN A 177 9.18 2.94 -1.76
C ASN A 177 8.24 3.32 -0.63
N VAL A 178 7.88 4.60 -0.50
CA VAL A 178 6.88 5.03 0.49
C VAL A 178 5.55 4.34 0.22
N GLU A 179 5.05 4.38 -1.03
CA GLU A 179 3.82 3.68 -1.40
C GLU A 179 3.89 2.17 -1.11
N ALA A 180 5.03 1.53 -1.41
CA ALA A 180 5.24 0.11 -1.11
C ALA A 180 5.24 -0.20 0.39
N ILE A 181 5.73 0.70 1.26
CA ILE A 181 5.72 0.52 2.72
C ILE A 181 4.29 0.55 3.25
N PHE A 182 3.49 1.54 2.82
CA PHE A 182 2.08 1.63 3.21
C PHE A 182 1.29 0.40 2.73
N LEU A 183 1.48 0.00 1.47
CA LEU A 183 0.84 -1.19 0.92
C LEU A 183 1.26 -2.47 1.66
N ALA A 184 2.54 -2.61 2.01
CA ALA A 184 3.03 -3.76 2.76
C ALA A 184 2.46 -3.81 4.18
N ALA A 185 2.30 -2.65 4.85
CA ALA A 185 1.67 -2.57 6.16
C ALA A 185 0.18 -2.95 6.10
N GLU A 186 -0.54 -2.48 5.08
CA GLU A 186 -1.94 -2.83 4.84
C GLU A 186 -2.11 -4.33 4.59
N GLN A 187 -1.32 -4.91 3.67
CA GLN A 187 -1.37 -6.34 3.33
C GLN A 187 -1.06 -7.25 4.52
N GLN A 188 -0.18 -6.81 5.42
CA GLN A 188 0.21 -7.56 6.62
C GLN A 188 -0.66 -7.23 7.84
N ASN A 189 -1.67 -6.36 7.67
CA ASN A 189 -2.50 -5.83 8.74
C ASN A 189 -1.65 -5.35 9.94
N ALA A 190 -0.57 -4.63 9.65
CA ALA A 190 0.45 -4.23 10.61
C ALA A 190 0.29 -2.77 11.06
N LEU A 191 0.72 -2.48 12.28
CA LEU A 191 0.97 -1.11 12.71
C LEU A 191 2.21 -0.60 11.98
N LEU A 192 2.07 0.43 11.15
CA LEU A 192 3.19 1.12 10.53
C LEU A 192 3.79 2.11 11.52
N PHE A 193 5.05 1.90 11.90
CA PHE A 193 5.82 2.83 12.70
C PHE A 193 6.92 3.44 11.85
N ILE A 194 6.89 4.76 11.74
CA ILE A 194 7.90 5.54 11.02
C ILE A 194 8.83 6.15 12.07
N ASP A 195 10.04 5.62 12.18
CA ASP A 195 11.06 6.16 13.08
C ASP A 195 11.81 7.31 12.38
N GLU A 196 12.27 8.28 13.16
CA GLU A 196 12.96 9.49 12.65
C GLU A 196 12.14 10.21 11.55
N ALA A 197 10.82 10.31 11.76
CA ALA A 197 9.90 10.92 10.82
C ALA A 197 10.23 12.40 10.53
N ASP A 198 10.91 13.09 11.45
CA ASP A 198 11.42 14.43 11.25
C ASP A 198 12.47 14.51 10.14
N SER A 199 13.29 13.47 9.95
CA SER A 199 14.20 13.39 8.79
C SER A 199 13.44 13.22 7.47
N LEU A 200 12.37 12.42 7.46
CA LEU A 200 11.50 12.23 6.28
C LEU A 200 10.71 13.49 5.91
N LEU A 201 10.27 14.24 6.92
CA LEU A 201 9.44 15.44 6.77
C LEU A 201 10.27 16.73 6.73
N SER A 202 11.59 16.63 6.85
CA SER A 202 12.49 17.78 6.78
C SER A 202 12.38 18.46 5.41
N LYS A 203 12.12 19.77 5.45
CA LYS A 203 11.69 20.59 4.31
C LYS A 203 12.77 20.67 3.22
N ARG A 204 12.31 20.61 1.96
CA ARG A 204 12.85 21.43 0.87
C ARG A 204 12.39 22.88 1.03
#